data_AF-A0A2D8I5R3-F1
#
_entry.id   AF-A0A2D8I5R3-F1
#
_cell.length_a   1.000
_cell.length_b   1.000
_cell.length_c   1.000
_cell.angle_alpha   90.00
_cell.angle_beta   90.00
_cell.angle_gamma   90.00
#
_symmetry.space_group_name_H-M   'P 1'
#
loop_
_entity.id
_entity.type
_entity.pdbx_description
1 polymer ?
#
loop_
_entity_poly.entity_id
_entity_poly.type
_entity_poly.pdbx_seq_one_letter_code
_entity_poly.pdbx_strand_id
1 'polypeptide(L)'
;KFGVDHWKSLSWKEEVFGKLKGTDFFNRIPCFYQDGRDQSVRVLEFVKHVAWENEIDWGICSSPLRGDEYNSAYWKRVWLERMGFMPEDVNNCVFTSNKHKHAWSYKDLLPNILIDDKPQNIKAWKDAGGIGIRFQANEDDIDYLEWELLDAMKERYE
;
A
#
# COMPACT_ATOMS: atom_id res chain seq x y z
N LYS A 1 20.62 4.76 7.83
CA LYS A 1 21.37 3.48 7.75
C LYS A 1 22.18 3.33 6.46
N PHE A 2 21.74 3.88 5.32
CA PHE A 2 22.48 3.77 4.04
C PHE A 2 22.64 5.09 3.26
N GLY A 3 22.28 6.24 3.85
CA GLY A 3 22.56 7.57 3.29
C GLY A 3 21.86 7.90 1.96
N VAL A 4 20.74 7.24 1.66
CA VAL A 4 19.94 7.48 0.45
C VAL A 4 18.50 7.84 0.82
N ASP A 5 17.90 8.73 0.04
CA ASP A 5 16.50 9.15 0.21
C ASP A 5 15.52 8.07 -0.28
N HIS A 6 15.92 7.29 -1.29
CA HIS A 6 15.07 6.25 -1.87
C HIS A 6 15.86 4.96 -2.16
N TRP A 7 15.36 3.79 -1.72
CA TRP A 7 16.07 2.51 -1.89
C TRP A 7 16.28 2.10 -3.35
N LYS A 8 15.44 2.61 -4.28
CA LYS A 8 15.57 2.38 -5.73
C LYS A 8 16.91 2.90 -6.29
N SER A 9 17.59 3.85 -5.64
CA SER A 9 18.89 4.40 -6.07
C SER A 9 20.10 3.55 -5.66
N LEU A 10 19.91 2.54 -4.80
CA LEU A 10 20.99 1.66 -4.38
C LEU A 10 21.40 0.73 -5.53
N SER A 11 22.68 0.68 -5.87
CA SER A 11 23.23 -0.29 -6.84
C SER A 11 23.31 -1.72 -6.27
N TRP A 12 23.37 -1.87 -4.94
CA TRP A 12 23.58 -3.15 -4.23
C TRP A 12 22.36 -3.60 -3.45
N LYS A 13 21.19 -3.62 -4.11
CA LYS A 13 19.89 -3.85 -3.46
C LYS A 13 19.83 -5.17 -2.70
N GLU A 14 20.35 -6.25 -3.27
CA GLU A 14 20.31 -7.58 -2.63
C GLU A 14 21.12 -7.62 -1.33
N GLU A 15 22.29 -7.00 -1.30
CA GLU A 15 23.12 -6.93 -0.09
C GLU A 15 22.47 -6.08 1.00
N VAL A 16 21.88 -4.94 0.60
CA VAL A 16 21.15 -4.05 1.53
C VAL A 16 19.92 -4.76 2.08
N PHE A 17 19.11 -5.39 1.23
CA PHE A 17 17.94 -6.17 1.68
C PHE A 17 18.35 -7.37 2.53
N GLY A 18 19.47 -8.02 2.23
CA GLY A 18 20.07 -9.05 3.07
C GLY A 18 20.33 -8.58 4.50
N LYS A 19 20.85 -7.35 4.67
CA LYS A 19 21.08 -6.73 5.99
C LYS A 19 19.81 -6.29 6.72
N LEU A 20 18.64 -6.34 6.07
CA LEU A 20 17.35 -6.05 6.71
C LEU A 20 16.65 -7.31 7.21
N LYS A 21 17.01 -8.49 6.69
CA LYS A 21 16.37 -9.76 7.07
C LYS A 21 16.54 -10.03 8.57
N GLY A 22 15.49 -10.54 9.22
CA GLY A 22 15.48 -10.81 10.65
C GLY A 22 15.56 -9.57 11.55
N THR A 23 15.51 -8.36 11.01
CA THR A 23 15.53 -7.11 11.79
C THR A 23 14.13 -6.51 11.94
N ASP A 24 13.99 -5.56 12.86
CA ASP A 24 12.79 -4.77 13.09
C ASP A 24 12.66 -3.54 12.17
N PHE A 25 13.42 -3.48 11.08
CA PHE A 25 13.53 -2.30 10.22
C PHE A 25 12.16 -1.72 9.80
N PHE A 26 11.23 -2.58 9.40
CA PHE A 26 9.89 -2.17 8.97
C PHE A 26 9.03 -1.58 10.10
N ASN A 27 9.37 -1.85 11.37
CA ASN A 27 8.72 -1.20 12.51
C ASN A 27 9.24 0.22 12.75
N ARG A 28 10.34 0.63 12.14
CA ARG A 28 10.99 1.93 12.44
C ARG A 28 10.98 2.90 11.26
N ILE A 29 10.30 2.55 10.17
CA ILE A 29 10.15 3.46 9.03
C ILE A 29 9.27 4.66 9.44
N PRO A 30 9.64 5.89 9.09
CA PRO A 30 8.79 7.06 9.30
C PRO A 30 7.62 7.05 8.29
N CYS A 31 6.54 7.76 8.62
CA CYS A 31 5.56 8.17 7.63
C CYS A 31 6.18 9.11 6.58
N PHE A 32 5.48 9.29 5.47
CA PHE A 32 5.82 10.31 4.48
C PHE A 32 5.34 11.68 4.96
N TYR A 33 6.23 12.67 4.92
CA TYR A 33 5.92 14.05 5.27
C TYR A 33 6.21 14.97 4.09
N GLN A 34 5.31 15.92 3.86
CA GLN A 34 5.47 17.02 2.91
C GLN A 34 4.91 18.28 3.57
N ASP A 35 5.72 19.35 3.59
CA ASP A 35 5.38 20.64 4.21
C ASP A 35 4.86 20.53 5.66
N GLY A 36 5.49 19.65 6.44
CA GLY A 36 5.14 19.42 7.84
C GLY A 36 3.86 18.61 8.08
N ARG A 37 3.22 18.11 7.02
CA ARG A 37 2.00 17.29 7.09
C ARG A 37 2.31 15.84 6.80
N ASP A 38 1.73 14.93 7.60
CA ASP A 38 1.83 13.49 7.41
C ASP A 38 0.94 13.06 6.23
N GLN A 39 1.56 12.80 5.08
CA GLN A 39 0.86 12.37 3.87
C GLN A 39 0.33 10.94 4.00
N SER A 40 0.97 10.09 4.83
CA SER A 40 0.49 8.73 5.05
C SER A 40 -0.87 8.73 5.77
N VAL A 41 -1.05 9.62 6.75
CA VAL A 41 -2.36 9.84 7.40
C VAL A 41 -3.37 10.37 6.39
N ARG A 42 -3.01 11.36 5.56
CA ARG A 42 -3.95 11.94 4.59
C ARG A 42 -4.47 10.92 3.59
N VAL A 43 -3.58 10.09 3.01
CA VAL A 43 -3.96 8.98 2.14
C VAL A 43 -4.94 8.05 2.85
N LEU A 44 -4.60 7.65 4.07
CA LEU A 44 -5.40 6.70 4.83
C LEU A 44 -6.81 7.23 5.14
N GLU A 45 -6.90 8.47 5.63
CA GLU A 45 -8.18 9.09 5.99
C GLU A 45 -9.05 9.32 4.75
N PHE A 46 -8.46 9.68 3.61
CA PHE A 46 -9.21 9.82 2.37
C PHE A 46 -9.74 8.46 1.87
N VAL A 47 -8.92 7.41 1.89
CA VAL A 47 -9.35 6.05 1.54
C VAL A 47 -10.50 5.58 2.44
N LYS A 48 -10.39 5.79 3.76
CA LYS A 48 -11.46 5.47 4.71
C LYS A 48 -12.74 6.23 4.42
N HIS A 49 -12.64 7.53 4.15
CA HIS A 49 -13.79 8.36 3.82
C HIS A 49 -14.51 7.88 2.56
N VAL A 50 -13.77 7.63 1.48
CA VAL A 50 -14.33 7.10 0.23
C VAL A 50 -14.96 5.73 0.44
N ALA A 51 -14.31 4.84 1.20
CA ALA A 51 -14.84 3.51 1.48
C ALA A 51 -16.15 3.60 2.29
N TRP A 52 -16.21 4.47 3.29
CA TRP A 52 -17.40 4.72 4.11
C TRP A 52 -18.57 5.28 3.30
N GLU A 53 -18.34 6.31 2.48
CA GLU A 53 -19.38 6.92 1.61
C GLU A 53 -19.97 5.93 0.60
N ASN A 54 -19.18 4.93 0.17
CA ASN A 54 -19.61 3.95 -0.83
C ASN A 54 -20.00 2.59 -0.20
N GLU A 55 -20.08 2.50 1.13
CA GLU A 55 -20.43 1.29 1.87
C GLU A 55 -19.56 0.05 1.49
N ILE A 56 -18.27 0.28 1.21
CA ILE A 56 -17.29 -0.77 0.91
C ILE A 56 -16.21 -0.89 1.98
N ASP A 57 -15.53 -2.04 1.99
CA ASP A 57 -14.41 -2.28 2.89
C ASP A 57 -13.10 -1.69 2.34
N TRP A 58 -12.21 -1.25 3.24
CA TRP A 58 -10.83 -0.85 2.90
C TRP A 58 -9.81 -1.77 3.58
N GLY A 59 -8.57 -1.75 3.10
CA GLY A 59 -7.54 -2.64 3.63
C GLY A 59 -6.10 -2.25 3.29
N ILE A 60 -5.16 -3.02 3.85
CA ILE A 60 -3.74 -2.95 3.54
C ILE A 60 -3.36 -4.16 2.71
N CYS A 61 -2.80 -3.94 1.51
CA CYS A 61 -2.22 -5.01 0.69
C CYS A 61 -0.72 -4.73 0.53
N SER A 62 0.14 -5.38 1.33
CA SER A 62 1.58 -5.09 1.37
C SER A 62 2.41 -6.33 1.03
N SER A 63 3.45 -6.18 0.22
CA SER A 63 4.35 -7.31 -0.06
C SER A 63 5.41 -7.45 1.04
N PRO A 64 5.59 -8.65 1.60
CA PRO A 64 6.66 -8.89 2.55
C PRO A 64 8.03 -8.93 1.85
N LEU A 65 9.11 -8.78 2.61
CA LEU A 65 10.47 -8.83 2.09
C LEU A 65 10.81 -10.26 1.65
N ARG A 66 11.32 -10.42 0.41
CA ARG A 66 11.68 -11.73 -0.14
C ARG A 66 12.77 -12.41 0.67
N GLY A 67 12.52 -13.66 1.06
CA GLY A 67 13.38 -14.46 1.91
C GLY A 67 13.49 -13.94 3.35
N ASP A 68 12.50 -13.18 3.82
CA ASP A 68 12.26 -12.75 5.20
C ASP A 68 10.76 -12.52 5.45
N GLU A 69 9.92 -13.34 4.82
CA GLU A 69 8.51 -13.03 4.62
C GLU A 69 7.75 -12.90 5.95
N TYR A 70 7.95 -13.87 6.85
CA TYR A 70 7.28 -13.89 8.16
C TYR A 70 7.73 -12.74 9.07
N ASN A 71 9.04 -12.51 9.19
CA ASN A 71 9.58 -11.45 10.05
C ASN A 71 9.18 -10.06 9.53
N SER A 72 9.33 -9.82 8.23
CA SER A 72 8.96 -8.53 7.64
C SER A 72 7.45 -8.27 7.70
N ALA A 73 6.60 -9.28 7.46
CA ALA A 73 5.15 -9.15 7.63
C ALA A 73 4.79 -8.84 9.09
N TYR A 74 5.41 -9.54 10.05
CA TYR A 74 5.21 -9.29 11.48
C TYR A 74 5.52 -7.83 11.84
N TRP A 75 6.70 -7.33 11.49
CA TRP A 75 7.09 -5.96 11.84
C TRP A 75 6.30 -4.89 11.09
N LYS A 76 5.83 -5.16 9.88
CA LYS A 76 4.89 -4.28 9.17
C LYS A 76 3.55 -4.20 9.91
N ARG A 77 3.01 -5.33 10.39
CA ARG A 77 1.78 -5.33 11.20
C ARG A 77 1.95 -4.55 12.49
N VAL A 78 3.04 -4.77 13.23
CA VAL A 78 3.35 -4.02 14.46
C VAL A 78 3.45 -2.52 14.18
N TRP A 79 4.04 -2.14 13.04
CA TRP A 79 4.07 -0.74 12.62
C TRP A 79 2.65 -0.18 12.42
N LEU A 80 1.79 -0.88 11.68
CA LEU A 80 0.41 -0.46 11.44
C LEU A 80 -0.38 -0.33 12.75
N GLU A 81 -0.23 -1.28 13.67
CA GLU A 81 -0.84 -1.25 15.00
C GLU A 81 -0.38 -0.01 15.79
N ARG A 82 0.93 0.23 15.84
CA ARG A 82 1.50 1.39 16.55
C ARG A 82 1.04 2.73 15.96
N MET A 83 0.91 2.82 14.65
CA MET A 83 0.49 4.05 13.96
C MET A 83 -1.04 4.23 13.98
N GLY A 84 -1.82 3.24 14.42
CA GLY A 84 -3.27 3.27 14.34
C GLY A 84 -3.81 3.12 12.91
N PHE A 85 -3.04 2.47 12.03
CA PHE A 85 -3.34 2.29 10.60
C PHE A 85 -3.88 0.89 10.28
N MET A 86 -4.20 0.09 11.29
CA MET A 86 -4.82 -1.20 11.09
C MET A 86 -6.27 -1.04 10.59
N PRO A 87 -6.68 -1.80 9.55
CA PRO A 87 -8.09 -1.92 9.18
C PRO A 87 -8.92 -2.49 10.34
N GLU A 88 -10.21 -2.15 10.38
CA GLU A 88 -11.14 -2.66 11.39
C GLU A 88 -11.31 -4.18 11.29
N ASP A 89 -11.43 -4.70 10.06
CA ASP A 89 -11.35 -6.13 9.79
C ASP A 89 -9.91 -6.55 9.52
N VAL A 90 -9.35 -7.37 10.41
CA VAL A 90 -7.99 -7.92 10.27
C VAL A 90 -7.80 -8.72 8.99
N ASN A 91 -8.86 -9.29 8.41
CA ASN A 91 -8.79 -10.02 7.14
C ASN A 91 -8.46 -9.10 5.95
N ASN A 92 -8.69 -7.79 6.09
CA ASN A 92 -8.32 -6.79 5.10
C ASN A 92 -6.86 -6.32 5.24
N CYS A 93 -6.09 -6.87 6.19
CA CYS A 93 -4.65 -6.68 6.30
C CYS A 93 -3.88 -7.86 5.69
N VAL A 94 -3.61 -7.75 4.38
CA VAL A 94 -3.05 -8.82 3.56
C VAL A 94 -1.57 -8.59 3.29
N PHE A 95 -0.72 -9.50 3.75
CA PHE A 95 0.70 -9.55 3.39
C PHE A 95 0.96 -10.56 2.27
N THR A 96 1.11 -10.09 1.03
CA THR A 96 1.27 -10.97 -0.15
C THR A 96 2.18 -10.39 -1.23
N SER A 97 2.93 -11.26 -1.90
CA SER A 97 3.66 -10.91 -3.13
C SER A 97 2.77 -10.95 -4.38
N ASN A 98 1.60 -11.61 -4.30
CA ASN A 98 0.71 -11.84 -5.44
C ASN A 98 -0.55 -10.97 -5.31
N LYS A 99 -0.38 -9.65 -5.29
CA LYS A 99 -1.48 -8.70 -5.05
C LYS A 99 -2.66 -8.92 -6.01
N HIS A 100 -2.38 -9.09 -7.30
CA HIS A 100 -3.38 -9.31 -8.36
C HIS A 100 -4.43 -10.41 -8.07
N LYS A 101 -4.15 -11.37 -7.17
CA LYS A 101 -5.15 -12.37 -6.73
C LYS A 101 -6.33 -11.77 -5.95
N HIS A 102 -6.19 -10.53 -5.49
CA HIS A 102 -7.21 -9.75 -4.78
C HIS A 102 -7.83 -8.67 -5.66
N ALA A 103 -7.58 -8.68 -6.98
CA ALA A 103 -8.09 -7.68 -7.91
C ALA A 103 -9.62 -7.66 -8.06
N TRP A 104 -10.27 -8.75 -7.66
CA TRP A 104 -11.73 -8.91 -7.73
C TRP A 104 -12.30 -9.25 -6.37
N SER A 105 -13.41 -8.60 -6.00
CA SER A 105 -14.13 -8.90 -4.78
C SER A 105 -15.13 -10.03 -5.00
N TYR A 106 -15.06 -11.08 -4.17
CA TYR A 106 -16.04 -12.16 -4.17
C TYR A 106 -17.31 -11.83 -3.38
N LYS A 107 -17.32 -10.73 -2.62
CA LYS A 107 -18.45 -10.31 -1.77
C LYS A 107 -19.55 -9.65 -2.60
N ASP A 108 -19.16 -8.74 -3.48
CA ASP A 108 -20.06 -7.94 -4.32
C ASP A 108 -19.84 -8.14 -5.82
N LEU A 109 -18.92 -9.01 -6.22
CA LEU A 109 -18.62 -9.36 -7.60
C LEU A 109 -18.23 -8.13 -8.45
N LEU A 110 -17.47 -7.21 -7.86
CA LEU A 110 -16.96 -6.01 -8.51
C LEU A 110 -15.42 -5.95 -8.43
N PRO A 111 -14.77 -5.17 -9.30
CA PRO A 111 -13.33 -4.97 -9.23
C PRO A 111 -12.93 -4.23 -7.93
N ASN A 112 -11.77 -4.61 -7.38
CA ASN A 112 -11.14 -3.88 -6.29
C ASN A 112 -10.18 -2.82 -6.84
N ILE A 113 -9.99 -1.74 -6.07
CA ILE A 113 -9.06 -0.66 -6.40
C ILE A 113 -7.74 -0.88 -5.65
N LEU A 114 -6.61 -0.83 -6.36
CA LEU A 114 -5.27 -0.86 -5.76
C LEU A 114 -4.55 0.47 -5.95
N ILE A 115 -4.12 1.07 -4.83
CA ILE A 115 -3.19 2.20 -4.79
C ILE A 115 -1.79 1.66 -4.47
N ASP A 116 -0.83 1.79 -5.39
CA ASP A 116 0.53 1.23 -5.24
C ASP A 116 1.58 2.06 -6.00
N ASP A 117 2.80 2.19 -5.45
CA ASP A 117 3.88 2.95 -6.08
C ASP A 117 4.57 2.19 -7.22
N LYS A 118 4.43 0.87 -7.25
CA LYS A 118 5.16 -0.02 -8.16
C LYS A 118 4.37 -0.28 -9.45
N PRO A 119 4.84 0.20 -10.62
CA PRO A 119 4.11 0.04 -11.89
C PRO A 119 3.81 -1.41 -12.26
N GLN A 120 4.69 -2.36 -11.91
CA GLN A 120 4.44 -3.78 -12.20
C GLN A 120 3.28 -4.35 -11.38
N ASN A 121 3.06 -3.86 -10.14
CA ASN A 121 1.92 -4.27 -9.34
C ASN A 121 0.62 -3.74 -9.95
N ILE A 122 0.60 -2.47 -10.35
CA ILE A 122 -0.55 -1.84 -11.02
C ILE A 122 -0.89 -2.55 -12.32
N LYS A 123 0.12 -2.85 -13.16
CA LYS A 123 -0.11 -3.61 -14.39
C LYS A 123 -0.73 -4.97 -14.10
N ALA A 124 -0.13 -5.76 -13.20
CA ALA A 124 -0.63 -7.09 -12.88
C ALA A 124 -2.04 -7.06 -12.26
N TRP A 125 -2.38 -6.01 -11.51
CA TRP A 125 -3.71 -5.81 -10.95
C TRP A 125 -4.76 -5.53 -12.03
N LYS A 126 -4.44 -4.63 -12.97
CA LYS A 126 -5.28 -4.33 -14.14
C LYS A 126 -5.46 -5.55 -15.05
N ASP A 127 -4.38 -6.28 -15.33
CA ASP A 127 -4.42 -7.52 -16.12
C ASP A 127 -5.33 -8.59 -15.48
N ALA A 128 -5.51 -8.54 -14.16
CA ALA A 128 -6.39 -9.45 -13.40
C ALA A 128 -7.84 -8.92 -13.25
N GLY A 129 -8.17 -7.80 -13.91
CA GLY A 129 -9.52 -7.23 -13.94
C GLY A 129 -9.84 -6.26 -12.81
N GLY A 130 -8.86 -5.81 -12.03
CA GLY A 130 -9.04 -4.78 -11.01
C GLY A 130 -8.69 -3.38 -11.52
N ILE A 131 -9.04 -2.35 -10.73
CA ILE A 131 -8.72 -0.95 -11.03
C ILE A 131 -7.44 -0.56 -10.30
N GLY A 132 -6.51 0.11 -10.99
CA GLY A 132 -5.17 0.36 -10.45
C GLY A 132 -4.75 1.82 -10.58
N ILE A 133 -4.38 2.42 -9.45
CA ILE A 133 -3.90 3.80 -9.31
C ILE A 133 -2.43 3.76 -8.92
N ARG A 134 -1.56 4.31 -9.76
CA ARG A 134 -0.15 4.47 -9.40
C ARG A 134 0.00 5.74 -8.57
N PHE A 135 0.52 5.59 -7.36
CA PHE A 135 0.75 6.72 -6.45
C PHE A 135 2.00 6.48 -5.60
N GLN A 136 2.89 7.46 -5.56
CA GLN A 136 4.11 7.46 -4.75
C GLN A 136 4.09 8.68 -3.81
N ALA A 137 3.84 8.44 -2.52
CA ALA A 137 3.56 9.48 -1.52
C ALA A 137 4.68 10.52 -1.28
N ASN A 138 5.89 10.30 -1.78
CA ASN A 138 6.99 11.27 -1.72
C ASN A 138 7.27 12.01 -3.03
N GLU A 139 6.51 11.73 -4.09
CA GLU A 139 6.65 12.32 -5.43
C GLU A 139 5.34 12.93 -5.94
N ASP A 140 4.22 12.22 -5.75
CA ASP A 140 2.92 12.60 -6.28
C ASP A 140 2.14 13.46 -5.28
N ASP A 141 1.33 14.39 -5.82
CA ASP A 141 0.41 15.19 -5.03
C ASP A 141 -0.78 14.34 -4.56
N ILE A 142 -1.22 14.57 -3.34
CA ILE A 142 -2.41 13.92 -2.78
C ILE A 142 -3.68 14.35 -3.53
N ASP A 143 -3.75 15.58 -4.04
CA ASP A 143 -4.92 16.07 -4.78
C ASP A 143 -5.12 15.24 -6.07
N TYR A 144 -4.03 14.74 -6.66
CA TYR A 144 -4.08 13.78 -7.77
C TYR A 144 -4.64 12.43 -7.32
N LEU A 145 -4.20 11.89 -6.18
CA LEU A 145 -4.76 10.65 -5.65
C LEU A 145 -6.25 10.79 -5.34
N GLU A 146 -6.67 11.92 -4.77
CA GLU A 146 -8.06 12.19 -4.44
C GLU A 146 -8.93 12.14 -5.70
N TRP A 147 -8.48 12.79 -6.78
CA TRP A 147 -9.18 12.76 -8.07
C TRP A 147 -9.25 11.35 -8.67
N GLU A 148 -8.11 10.65 -8.77
CA GLU A 148 -8.03 9.31 -9.36
C GLU A 148 -8.87 8.29 -8.59
N LEU A 149 -8.91 8.38 -7.25
CA LEU A 149 -9.68 7.44 -6.45
C LEU A 149 -11.19 7.68 -6.62
N LEU A 150 -11.63 8.93 -6.72
CA LEU A 150 -13.03 9.24 -7.01
C LEU A 150 -13.44 8.79 -8.42
N ASP A 151 -12.54 8.88 -9.40
CA ASP A 151 -12.79 8.40 -10.76
C ASP A 151 -12.84 6.86 -10.82
N ALA A 152 -11.88 6.20 -10.18
CA ALA A 152 -11.84 4.74 -10.04
C ALA A 152 -13.10 4.19 -9.34
N MET A 153 -13.66 4.92 -8.37
CA MET A 153 -14.92 4.53 -7.74
C MET A 153 -16.11 4.60 -8.70
N LYS A 154 -16.12 5.51 -9.68
CA LYS A 154 -17.16 5.54 -10.71
C LYS A 154 -16.99 4.36 -11.66
N GLU A 155 -15.76 4.16 -12.17
CA GLU A 155 -15.40 3.02 -13.04
C GLU A 155 -15.80 1.68 -12.42
N ARG A 156 -15.67 1.55 -11.10
CA ARG A 156 -16.03 0.33 -10.37
C ARG A 156 -17.50 -0.11 -10.56
N TYR A 157 -18.41 0.83 -10.78
CA TYR A 157 -19.86 0.57 -10.88
C TYR A 157 -20.40 0.67 -12.32
N GLU A 158 -19.54 0.89 -13.32
CA GLU A 158 -19.89 0.85 -14.75
C GLU A 158 -19.82 -0.57 -15.33
#